data_AF-A0A3D3GM72-F1
#
_entry.id   AF-A0A3D3GM72-F1
#
_cell.length_a   1.000
_cell.length_b   1.000
_cell.length_c   1.000
_cell.angle_alpha   90.00
_cell.angle_beta   90.00
_cell.angle_gamma   90.00
#
_symmetry.space_group_name_H-M   'P 1'
#
loop_
_entity.id
_entity.type
_entity.pdbx_description
1 polymer ?
#
loop_
_entity_poly.entity_id
_entity_poly.type
_entity_poly.pdbx_seq_one_letter_code
_entity_poly.pdbx_strand_id
1 'polypeptide(L)'
;MYMLNLIKRPKVVGEFIRKRREALSLSQRAIGLMFDPPVTTQFISNVERGVTPLPPAHVPTLARALAVNESELTVLLEREYTMKLSDRLGKPGDSAAESVPVLSIEQSDYDFMRNMYEAYQNADPKTKQAFTELCKNMLKVDIIQFGTNKS
;
A
#
# COMPACT_ATOMS: atom_id res chain seq x y z
N MET A 1 40.20 5.41 -6.91
CA MET A 1 39.46 4.23 -6.41
C MET A 1 38.12 4.74 -5.90
N TYR A 2 37.11 4.82 -6.78
CA TYR A 2 35.80 5.36 -6.41
C TYR A 2 35.02 4.29 -5.63
N MET A 3 34.77 4.56 -4.34
CA MET A 3 33.75 3.85 -3.59
C MET A 3 32.40 4.16 -4.22
N LEU A 4 31.84 3.22 -4.98
CA LEU A 4 30.43 3.19 -5.31
C LEU A 4 29.68 3.17 -3.99
N ASN A 5 29.22 4.34 -3.54
CA ASN A 5 28.14 4.43 -2.56
C ASN A 5 26.92 3.79 -3.21
N LEU A 6 26.83 2.45 -3.12
CA LEU A 6 25.60 1.71 -3.31
C LEU A 6 24.58 2.39 -2.41
N ILE A 7 23.71 3.19 -3.03
CA ILE A 7 22.60 3.88 -2.39
C ILE A 7 21.86 2.81 -1.58
N LYS A 8 22.14 2.76 -0.28
CA LYS A 8 21.55 1.77 0.63
C LYS A 8 20.07 2.09 0.65
N ARG A 9 19.26 1.19 0.10
CA ARG A 9 17.81 1.34 0.05
C ARG A 9 17.28 1.76 1.42
N PRO A 10 16.40 2.77 1.51
CA PRO A 10 15.81 3.16 2.78
C PRO A 10 15.03 1.97 3.36
N LYS A 11 15.44 1.48 4.52
CA LYS A 11 14.81 0.33 5.21
C LYS A 11 13.78 0.82 6.20
N VAL A 12 12.80 1.60 5.72
CA VAL A 12 11.91 2.38 6.59
C VAL A 12 11.16 1.48 7.58
N VAL A 13 10.59 0.37 7.11
CA VAL A 13 9.85 -0.59 7.96
C VAL A 13 10.78 -1.31 8.94
N GLY A 14 11.90 -1.83 8.44
CA GLY A 14 12.86 -2.57 9.27
C GLY A 14 13.47 -1.71 10.39
N GLU A 15 13.78 -0.44 10.08
CA GLU A 15 14.25 0.53 11.07
C GLU A 15 13.17 0.91 12.07
N PHE A 16 11.91 1.08 11.62
CA PHE A 16 10.78 1.34 12.50
C PHE A 16 10.60 0.20 13.51
N ILE A 17 10.55 -1.05 13.03
CA ILE A 17 10.43 -2.25 13.87
C ILE A 17 11.58 -2.29 14.89
N ARG A 18 12.82 -2.07 14.44
CA ARG A 18 14.00 -2.08 15.30
C ARG A 18 13.92 -1.00 16.39
N LYS A 19 13.65 0.25 16.02
CA LYS A 19 13.53 1.38 16.96
C LYS A 19 12.44 1.12 17.98
N ARG A 20 11.28 0.60 17.55
CA ARG A 20 10.17 0.31 18.45
C ARG A 20 10.50 -0.84 19.41
N ARG A 21 11.13 -1.90 18.92
CA ARG A 21 11.62 -3.00 19.75
C ARG A 21 12.61 -2.50 20.81
N GLU A 22 13.59 -1.69 20.40
CA GLU A 22 14.62 -1.16 21.30
C GLU A 22 14.02 -0.21 22.33
N ALA A 23 13.03 0.62 21.96
CA ALA A 23 12.30 1.47 22.90
C ALA A 23 11.53 0.68 23.97
N LEU A 24 11.06 -0.53 23.64
CA LEU A 24 10.42 -1.45 24.58
C LEU A 24 11.42 -2.37 25.31
N SER A 25 12.73 -2.18 25.11
CA SER A 25 13.79 -3.03 25.67
C SER A 25 13.63 -4.53 25.35
N LEU A 26 12.98 -4.84 24.22
CA LEU A 26 12.75 -6.21 23.80
C LEU A 26 13.95 -6.76 23.02
N SER A 27 14.33 -8.00 23.31
CA SER A 27 15.29 -8.72 22.47
C SER A 27 14.60 -9.28 21.21
N GLN A 28 15.36 -9.50 20.13
CA GLN A 28 14.82 -10.17 18.94
C GLN A 28 14.28 -11.57 19.26
N ARG A 29 14.88 -12.26 20.24
CA ARG A 29 14.40 -13.55 20.75
C ARG A 29 13.05 -13.41 21.44
N ALA A 30 12.89 -12.39 22.28
CA ALA A 30 11.64 -12.15 22.99
C ALA A 30 10.47 -11.93 22.02
N ILE A 31 10.68 -11.11 20.98
CA ILE A 31 9.68 -10.93 19.90
C ILE A 31 9.44 -12.24 19.15
N GLY A 32 10.49 -12.99 18.79
CA GLY A 32 10.35 -14.24 18.04
C GLY A 32 9.50 -15.30 18.75
N LEU A 33 9.55 -15.32 20.09
CA LEU A 33 8.74 -16.21 20.93
C LEU A 33 7.26 -15.80 21.04
N MET A 34 6.89 -14.59 20.63
CA MET A 34 5.49 -14.12 20.63
C MET A 34 4.70 -14.60 19.40
N PHE A 35 5.37 -15.19 18.41
CA PHE A 35 4.74 -15.78 17.24
C PHE A 35 4.23 -17.19 17.52
N ASP A 36 3.19 -17.58 16.78
CA ASP A 36 2.63 -18.93 16.78
C ASP A 36 2.54 -19.45 15.33
N PRO A 37 3.40 -20.40 14.92
CA PRO A 37 4.51 -20.96 15.69
C PRO A 37 5.64 -19.95 15.94
N PRO A 38 6.48 -20.14 16.98
CA PRO A 38 7.60 -19.25 17.26
C PRO A 38 8.57 -19.14 16.08
N VAL A 39 9.03 -17.91 15.82
CA VAL A 39 10.00 -17.62 14.75
C VAL A 39 11.40 -17.44 15.31
N THR A 40 12.40 -17.65 14.46
CA THR A 40 13.82 -17.56 14.87
C THR A 40 14.26 -16.11 15.07
N THR A 41 15.31 -15.91 15.89
CA THR A 41 15.99 -14.61 16.01
C THR A 41 16.51 -14.10 14.67
N GLN A 42 16.99 -15.01 13.82
CA GLN A 42 17.46 -14.71 12.48
C GLN A 42 16.34 -14.14 11.60
N PHE A 43 15.12 -14.67 11.71
CA PHE A 43 13.97 -14.14 10.98
C PHE A 43 13.70 -12.69 11.37
N ILE A 44 13.63 -12.38 12.68
CA ILE A 44 13.43 -11.00 13.16
C ILE A 44 14.56 -10.08 12.69
N SER A 45 15.81 -10.52 12.79
CA SER A 45 16.98 -9.77 12.29
C SER A 45 16.93 -9.52 10.77
N ASN A 46 16.43 -10.47 9.99
CA ASN A 46 16.26 -10.29 8.55
C ASN A 46 15.14 -9.30 8.22
N VAL A 47 14.03 -9.33 8.96
CA VAL A 47 12.93 -8.36 8.82
C VAL A 47 13.40 -6.95 9.19
N GLU A 48 14.07 -6.76 10.32
CA GLU A 48 14.64 -5.47 10.74
C GLU A 48 15.67 -4.92 9.74
N ARG A 49 16.40 -5.80 9.05
CA ARG A 49 17.35 -5.41 8.01
C ARG A 49 16.71 -5.29 6.63
N GLY A 50 15.40 -5.51 6.49
CA GLY A 50 14.69 -5.50 5.21
C GLY A 50 15.20 -6.54 4.19
N VAL A 51 15.84 -7.62 4.68
CA VAL A 51 16.33 -8.74 3.86
C VAL A 51 15.18 -9.68 3.51
N THR A 52 14.30 -9.92 4.47
CA THR A 52 13.11 -10.76 4.29
C THR A 52 11.86 -9.88 4.45
N PRO A 53 10.94 -9.87 3.48
CA PRO A 53 9.67 -9.17 3.64
C PRO A 53 8.85 -9.82 4.76
N LEU A 54 8.12 -9.01 5.53
CA LEU A 54 7.25 -9.50 6.59
C LEU A 54 5.98 -10.12 5.97
N PRO A 55 5.67 -11.40 6.24
CA PRO A 55 4.42 -12.01 5.78
C PRO A 55 3.19 -11.30 6.38
N PRO A 56 2.10 -11.08 5.63
CA PRO A 56 0.89 -10.42 6.15
C PRO A 56 0.30 -11.12 7.39
N ALA A 57 0.32 -12.45 7.44
CA ALA A 57 -0.16 -13.24 8.58
C ALA A 57 0.61 -12.95 9.89
N HIS A 58 1.82 -12.38 9.80
CA HIS A 58 2.67 -12.05 10.93
C HIS A 58 2.50 -10.59 11.40
N VAL A 59 1.80 -9.76 10.64
CA VAL A 59 1.59 -8.33 10.95
C VAL A 59 0.80 -8.13 12.25
N PRO A 60 -0.34 -8.81 12.51
CA PRO A 60 -1.10 -8.59 13.75
C PRO A 60 -0.27 -8.93 14.99
N THR A 61 0.47 -10.03 14.94
CA THR A 61 1.31 -10.47 16.05
C THR A 61 2.46 -9.51 16.30
N LEU A 62 3.14 -9.04 15.23
CA LEU A 62 4.23 -8.08 15.37
C LEU A 62 3.72 -6.73 15.88
N ALA A 63 2.57 -6.26 15.41
CA ALA A 63 1.95 -5.02 15.87
C ALA A 63 1.65 -5.07 17.37
N ARG A 64 1.06 -6.19 17.86
CA ARG A 64 0.86 -6.42 19.29
C ARG A 64 2.18 -6.45 20.07
N ALA A 65 3.18 -7.19 19.59
CA ALA A 65 4.49 -7.29 20.23
C ALA A 65 5.20 -5.93 20.35
N LEU A 66 5.00 -5.04 19.39
CA LEU A 66 5.60 -3.71 19.33
C LEU A 66 4.73 -2.61 19.96
N ALA A 67 3.55 -2.97 20.52
CA ALA A 67 2.57 -2.02 21.05
C ALA A 67 2.30 -0.87 20.07
N VAL A 68 2.04 -1.21 18.81
CA VAL A 68 1.65 -0.27 17.74
C VAL A 68 0.33 -0.71 17.12
N ASN A 69 -0.38 0.23 16.51
CA ASN A 69 -1.60 -0.09 15.79
C ASN A 69 -1.26 -0.89 14.53
N GLU A 70 -2.06 -1.91 14.23
CA GLU A 70 -1.86 -2.75 13.05
C GLU A 70 -1.91 -1.92 11.76
N SER A 71 -2.87 -0.97 11.68
CA SER A 71 -3.00 -0.05 10.56
C SER A 71 -1.75 0.80 10.33
N GLU A 72 -1.07 1.24 11.38
CA GLU A 72 0.16 2.02 11.28
C GLU A 72 1.29 1.21 10.63
N LEU A 73 1.45 -0.05 11.06
CA LEU A 73 2.46 -0.95 10.50
C LEU A 73 2.13 -1.33 9.05
N THR A 74 0.86 -1.54 8.71
CA THR A 74 0.40 -1.83 7.35
C THR A 74 0.66 -0.67 6.40
N VAL A 75 0.35 0.57 6.80
CA VAL A 75 0.63 1.77 5.97
C VAL A 75 2.13 1.92 5.69
N LEU A 76 2.99 1.61 6.67
CA LEU A 76 4.44 1.63 6.47
C LEU A 76 4.90 0.55 5.48
N LEU A 77 4.33 -0.65 5.57
CA LEU A 77 4.60 -1.76 4.65
C LEU A 77 4.17 -1.43 3.23
N GLU A 78 2.98 -0.87 3.05
CA GLU A 78 2.46 -0.42 1.75
C GLU A 78 3.36 0.67 1.15
N ARG A 79 3.77 1.65 1.95
CA ARG A 79 4.69 2.70 1.52
C ARG A 79 6.02 2.12 1.05
N GLU A 80 6.64 1.21 1.82
CA GLU A 80 7.90 0.58 1.43
C GLU A 80 7.73 -0.30 0.18
N TYR A 81 6.59 -0.99 0.04
CA TYR A 81 6.28 -1.79 -1.12
C TYR A 81 6.12 -0.94 -2.39
N THR A 82 5.38 0.17 -2.31
CA THR A 82 5.24 1.15 -3.40
C THR A 82 6.59 1.72 -3.81
N MET A 83 7.46 2.10 -2.85
CA MET A 83 8.81 2.55 -3.14
C MET A 83 9.66 1.47 -3.85
N LYS A 84 9.49 0.19 -3.47
CA LYS A 84 10.19 -0.93 -4.13
C LYS A 84 9.67 -1.20 -5.54
N LEU A 85 8.39 -0.94 -5.80
CA LEU A 85 7.78 -1.07 -7.12
C LEU A 85 8.15 0.10 -8.05
N SER A 86 8.11 1.34 -7.57
CA SER A 86 8.49 2.51 -8.36
C SER A 86 9.91 2.39 -8.91
N ASP A 87 10.84 1.87 -8.11
CA ASP A 87 12.23 1.64 -8.51
C ASP A 87 12.39 0.48 -9.52
N ARG A 88 11.43 -0.44 -9.60
CA ARG A 88 11.45 -1.57 -10.55
C ARG A 88 10.79 -1.23 -11.88
N LEU A 89 9.81 -0.33 -11.90
CA LEU A 89 9.18 0.16 -13.13
C LEU A 89 9.96 1.31 -13.79
N GLY A 90 10.96 1.89 -13.11
CA GLY A 90 11.72 3.07 -13.57
C GLY A 90 13.05 2.81 -14.29
N LYS A 91 13.31 1.64 -14.88
CA LYS A 91 14.44 1.50 -15.83
C LYS A 91 13.96 1.59 -17.29
N PRO A 92 13.83 2.82 -17.80
CA PRO A 92 14.49 3.21 -19.03
C PRO A 92 15.67 4.14 -18.68
N GLY A 93 16.70 4.18 -19.51
CA GLY A 93 17.81 5.11 -19.32
C GLY A 93 17.33 6.56 -19.22
N ASP A 94 18.07 7.37 -18.46
CA ASP A 94 18.05 8.83 -18.41
C ASP A 94 16.69 9.52 -18.52
N SER A 95 16.18 10.03 -17.39
CA SER A 95 15.88 11.47 -17.21
C SER A 95 15.18 11.77 -15.89
N ALA A 96 15.48 12.97 -15.40
CA ALA A 96 15.06 13.60 -14.17
C ALA A 96 13.54 13.84 -14.05
N ALA A 97 13.03 13.78 -12.82
CA ALA A 97 12.14 14.75 -12.16
C ALA A 97 11.32 14.05 -11.08
N GLU A 98 11.35 14.61 -9.86
CA GLU A 98 10.47 14.26 -8.77
C GLU A 98 9.00 14.35 -9.22
N SER A 99 8.30 13.22 -9.26
CA SER A 99 6.85 13.21 -9.40
C SER A 99 6.23 12.44 -8.24
N VAL A 100 5.35 13.13 -7.52
CA VAL A 100 4.26 12.54 -6.74
C VAL A 100 3.64 11.42 -7.59
N PRO A 101 3.18 10.28 -7.04
CA PRO A 101 2.47 9.28 -7.83
C PRO A 101 1.16 9.89 -8.33
N VAL A 102 1.26 10.63 -9.43
CA VAL A 102 0.15 11.06 -10.25
C VAL A 102 -0.26 9.78 -10.93
N LEU A 103 -1.46 9.30 -10.60
CA LEU A 103 -2.17 8.37 -11.46
C LEU A 103 -2.30 9.08 -12.82
N SER A 104 -1.35 8.85 -13.73
CA SER A 104 -1.44 9.36 -15.09
C SER A 104 -2.49 8.51 -15.77
N ILE A 105 -3.74 8.97 -15.73
CA ILE A 105 -4.79 8.45 -16.60
C ILE A 105 -4.38 8.84 -18.02
N GLU A 106 -4.28 7.87 -18.93
CA GLU A 106 -4.06 8.18 -20.34
C GLU A 106 -5.17 9.14 -20.83
N GLN A 107 -4.81 10.11 -21.66
CA GLN A 107 -5.78 11.11 -22.14
C GLN A 107 -7.00 10.44 -22.81
N SER A 108 -6.79 9.34 -23.52
CA SER A 108 -7.85 8.52 -24.12
C SER A 108 -8.81 7.94 -23.09
N ASP A 109 -8.30 7.46 -21.96
CA ASP A 109 -9.13 6.90 -20.89
C ASP A 109 -9.92 8.00 -20.19
N TYR A 110 -9.30 9.18 -20.00
CA TYR A 110 -9.98 10.34 -19.44
C TYR A 110 -11.13 10.80 -20.34
N ASP A 111 -10.88 10.93 -21.64
CA ASP A 111 -11.89 11.36 -22.62
C ASP A 111 -13.01 10.33 -22.72
N PHE A 112 -12.68 9.03 -22.69
CA PHE A 112 -13.68 7.96 -22.63
C PHE A 112 -14.57 8.08 -21.38
N MET A 113 -13.97 8.19 -20.20
CA MET A 113 -14.71 8.28 -18.93
C MET A 113 -15.57 9.55 -18.86
N ARG A 114 -15.07 10.66 -19.38
CA ARG A 114 -15.82 11.92 -19.50
C ARG A 114 -17.03 11.75 -20.41
N ASN A 115 -16.83 11.20 -21.61
CA ASN A 115 -17.92 10.97 -22.56
C ASN A 115 -18.97 10.01 -21.99
N MET A 116 -18.54 8.96 -21.29
CA MET A 116 -19.45 8.03 -20.62
C MET A 116 -20.27 8.73 -19.53
N TYR A 117 -19.64 9.62 -18.75
CA TYR A 117 -20.32 10.41 -17.71
C TYR A 117 -21.33 11.40 -18.32
N GLU A 118 -20.94 12.13 -19.36
CA GLU A 118 -21.84 13.06 -20.06
C GLU A 118 -23.02 12.33 -20.70
N ALA A 119 -22.78 11.17 -21.32
CA ALA A 119 -23.84 10.31 -21.85
C ALA A 119 -24.79 9.83 -20.74
N TYR A 120 -24.25 9.40 -19.59
CA TYR A 120 -25.06 9.01 -18.45
C TYR A 120 -25.90 10.17 -17.91
N GLN A 121 -25.35 11.38 -17.80
CA GLN A 121 -26.10 12.55 -17.31
C GLN A 121 -27.28 12.90 -18.22
N ASN A 122 -27.10 12.81 -19.53
CA ASN A 122 -28.12 13.10 -20.53
C ASN A 122 -29.09 11.93 -20.79
N ALA A 123 -28.80 10.74 -20.27
CA ALA A 123 -29.64 9.57 -20.45
C ALA A 123 -30.98 9.69 -19.70
N ASP A 124 -31.99 9.01 -20.24
CA ASP A 124 -33.30 8.90 -19.61
C ASP A 124 -33.24 8.06 -18.31
N PRO A 125 -34.24 8.17 -17.42
CA PRO A 125 -34.24 7.47 -16.14
C PRO A 125 -34.11 5.94 -16.25
N LYS A 126 -34.67 5.33 -17.31
CA LYS A 126 -34.62 3.88 -17.52
C LYS A 126 -33.20 3.45 -17.88
N THR A 127 -32.53 4.18 -18.76
CA THR A 127 -31.13 3.93 -19.11
C THR A 127 -30.20 4.11 -17.91
N LYS A 128 -30.43 5.13 -17.08
CA LYS A 128 -29.66 5.34 -15.83
C LYS A 128 -29.81 4.17 -14.85
N GLN A 129 -31.04 3.66 -14.69
CA GLN A 129 -31.32 2.51 -13.84
C GLN A 129 -30.62 1.25 -14.35
N ALA A 130 -30.72 0.96 -15.66
CA ALA A 130 -30.06 -0.19 -16.26
C ALA A 130 -28.53 -0.15 -16.11
N PHE A 131 -27.93 1.03 -16.31
CA PHE A 131 -26.50 1.25 -16.10
C PHE A 131 -26.09 1.01 -14.63
N THR A 132 -26.89 1.53 -13.69
CA THR A 132 -26.68 1.33 -12.24
C THR A 132 -26.72 -0.14 -11.86
N GLU A 133 -27.69 -0.91 -12.38
CA GLU A 133 -27.80 -2.35 -12.14
C GLU A 133 -26.59 -3.12 -12.72
N LEU A 134 -26.14 -2.73 -13.92
CA LEU A 134 -24.96 -3.30 -14.55
C LEU A 134 -23.68 -3.05 -13.72
N CYS A 135 -23.49 -1.81 -13.22
CA CYS A 135 -22.37 -1.48 -12.35
C CYS A 135 -22.41 -2.26 -11.03
N LYS A 136 -23.59 -2.42 -10.41
CA LYS A 136 -23.76 -3.25 -9.20
C LYS A 136 -23.34 -4.69 -9.44
N ASN A 137 -23.78 -5.27 -10.56
CA ASN A 137 -23.46 -6.65 -10.92
C ASN A 137 -21.97 -6.85 -11.21
N MET A 138 -21.34 -5.91 -11.93
CA MET A 138 -19.92 -6.03 -12.29
C MET A 138 -18.98 -5.76 -11.12
N LEU A 139 -19.26 -4.72 -10.32
CA LEU A 139 -18.33 -4.26 -9.29
C LEU A 139 -18.61 -4.91 -7.92
N LYS A 140 -19.75 -5.59 -7.75
CA LYS A 140 -20.22 -6.15 -6.47
C LYS A 140 -20.23 -5.11 -5.35
N VAL A 141 -20.53 -3.85 -5.69
CA VAL A 141 -20.61 -2.73 -4.75
C VAL A 141 -22.07 -2.35 -4.59
N ASP A 142 -22.54 -2.33 -3.34
CA ASP A 142 -23.84 -1.75 -3.01
C ASP A 142 -23.74 -0.23 -3.13
N ILE A 143 -24.31 0.31 -4.21
CA ILE A 143 -24.36 1.77 -4.43
C ILE A 143 -25.33 2.36 -3.40
N ILE A 144 -24.76 3.00 -2.36
CA ILE A 144 -25.48 3.80 -1.39
C ILE A 144 -26.14 4.96 -2.14
N GLN A 145 -27.47 5.02 -2.12
CA GLN A 145 -28.19 6.15 -2.69
C GLN A 145 -27.93 7.40 -1.83
N PHE A 146 -27.03 8.27 -2.29
CA PHE A 146 -26.94 9.62 -1.75
C PHE A 146 -28.15 10.40 -2.25
N GLY A 147 -29.14 10.55 -1.36
CA GLY A 147 -30.31 11.39 -1.57
C GLY A 147 -29.90 12.80 -1.97
N THR A 148 -30.51 13.29 -3.04
CA THR A 148 -30.42 14.68 -3.46
C THR A 148 -31.08 15.56 -2.39
N ASN A 149 -30.28 16.14 -1.49
CA ASN A 149 -30.75 17.26 -0.68
C ASN A 149 -30.98 18.45 -1.61
N LYS A 150 -32.24 18.62 -2.03
CA LYS A 150 -32.77 19.91 -2.46
C LYS A 150 -33.13 20.72 -1.21
N SER A 151 -32.44 21.83 -1.00
CA SER A 151 -32.98 23.05 -0.39
C SER A 151 -32.24 24.24 -0.99
#